data_AF-A0A4D6H9Q2-F1
#
_entry.id   AF-A0A4D6H9Q2-F1
#
_cell.length_a   1.000
_cell.length_b   1.000
_cell.length_c   1.000
_cell.angle_alpha   90.00
_cell.angle_beta   90.00
_cell.angle_gamma   90.00
#
_symmetry.space_group_name_H-M   'P 1'
#
loop_
_entity.id
_entity.type
_entity.pdbx_description
1 polymer ?
#
loop_
_entity_poly.entity_id
_entity_poly.type
_entity_poly.pdbx_seq_one_letter_code
_entity_poly.pdbx_strand_id
1 'polypeptide(L)'
;MALPDGRLSDRFSPRFVYGAGVFVLGVGNVCYGLGQFVNGSQLPTLSLIQLVMGTTLVAIGGLVVTDSDRLSTPDLSERVLLVIGLVGGLVGLYMTLAGIVLLTA
;
A
#
# COMPACT_ATOMS: atom_id res chain seq x y z
N MET A 1 16.96 -35.94 -7.55
CA MET A 1 15.89 -34.97 -7.87
C MET A 1 16.16 -33.73 -7.05
N ALA A 2 16.76 -32.71 -7.65
CA ALA A 2 17.00 -31.43 -6.99
C ALA A 2 15.68 -30.65 -6.95
N LEU A 3 15.24 -30.26 -5.75
CA LEU A 3 14.12 -29.34 -5.58
C LEU A 3 14.49 -27.99 -6.20
N PRO A 4 13.56 -27.28 -6.86
CA PRO A 4 13.80 -25.94 -7.38
C PRO A 4 13.83 -24.94 -6.22
N ASP A 5 14.90 -24.98 -5.44
CA ASP A 5 15.14 -24.17 -4.25
C ASP A 5 15.79 -22.83 -4.65
N GLY A 6 15.07 -21.73 -4.44
CA GLY A 6 15.67 -20.38 -4.41
C GLY A 6 14.90 -19.28 -5.14
N ARG A 7 14.17 -19.59 -6.22
CA ARG A 7 13.53 -18.54 -7.06
C ARG A 7 12.22 -17.96 -6.52
N LEU A 8 11.52 -18.69 -5.64
CA LEU A 8 10.28 -18.20 -5.01
C LEU A 8 10.56 -17.39 -3.73
N SER A 9 11.63 -17.74 -3.00
CA SER A 9 12.08 -17.04 -1.80
C SER A 9 12.61 -15.63 -2.08
N ASP A 10 13.23 -15.40 -3.24
CA ASP A 10 13.66 -14.06 -3.68
C ASP A 10 12.48 -13.14 -4.06
N ARG A 11 11.34 -13.70 -4.49
CA ARG A 11 10.17 -12.91 -4.91
C ARG A 11 9.35 -12.33 -3.75
N PHE A 12 9.53 -12.84 -2.53
CA PHE A 12 8.80 -12.40 -1.34
C PHE A 12 9.77 -11.90 -0.26
N SER A 13 10.74 -11.08 -0.64
CA SER A 13 11.59 -10.42 0.35
C SER A 13 10.71 -9.57 1.30
N PRO A 14 11.06 -9.48 2.60
CA PRO A 14 10.36 -8.61 3.55
C PRO A 14 10.18 -7.18 3.05
N ARG A 15 11.15 -6.68 2.27
CA ARG A 15 11.11 -5.37 1.62
C ARG A 15 10.06 -5.28 0.52
N PHE A 16 9.94 -6.32 -0.31
CA PHE A 16 8.89 -6.39 -1.33
C PHE A 16 7.50 -6.41 -0.68
N VAL A 17 7.30 -7.22 0.37
CA VAL A 17 6.01 -7.29 1.08
C VAL A 17 5.67 -5.94 1.73
N TYR A 18 6.66 -5.27 2.33
CA TYR A 18 6.50 -3.92 2.84
C TYR A 18 6.09 -2.93 1.75
N GLY A 19 6.83 -2.87 0.64
CA GLY A 19 6.54 -1.97 -0.48
C GLY A 19 5.17 -2.22 -1.10
N ALA A 20 4.81 -3.49 -1.33
CA ALA A 20 3.51 -3.88 -1.87
C ALA A 20 2.37 -3.51 -0.90
N GLY A 21 2.55 -3.74 0.40
CA GLY A 21 1.59 -3.34 1.42
C GLY A 21 1.36 -1.83 1.47
N VAL A 22 2.44 -1.04 1.45
CA VAL A 22 2.38 0.43 1.40
C VAL A 22 1.72 0.91 0.11
N PHE A 23 2.02 0.28 -1.02
CA PHE A 23 1.40 0.59 -2.31
C PHE A 23 -0.11 0.36 -2.26
N VAL A 24 -0.56 -0.81 -1.79
CA VAL A 24 -1.98 -1.14 -1.65
C VAL A 24 -2.68 -0.20 -0.66
N LEU A 25 -2.03 0.15 0.45
CA LEU A 25 -2.53 1.18 1.38
C LEU A 25 -2.72 2.53 0.69
N GLY A 26 -1.76 2.94 -0.14
CA GLY A 26 -1.86 4.15 -0.95
C GLY A 26 -3.05 4.12 -1.90
N VAL A 27 -3.23 3.03 -2.65
CA VAL A 27 -4.39 2.84 -3.54
C VAL A 27 -5.71 2.89 -2.75
N GLY A 28 -5.77 2.23 -1.60
CA GLY A 28 -6.90 2.29 -0.67
C GLY A 28 -7.23 3.72 -0.24
N ASN A 29 -6.23 4.48 0.19
CA ASN A 29 -6.39 5.89 0.55
C ASN A 29 -6.88 6.75 -0.62
N VAL A 30 -6.36 6.55 -1.83
CA VAL A 30 -6.82 7.28 -3.01
C VAL A 30 -8.28 6.95 -3.31
N CYS A 31 -8.64 5.67 -3.35
CA CYS A 31 -9.99 5.23 -3.68
C CYS A 31 -10.99 5.71 -2.62
N TYR A 32 -10.67 5.54 -1.34
CA TYR A 32 -11.51 6.00 -0.24
C TYR A 32 -11.65 7.52 -0.20
N GLY A 33 -10.53 8.25 -0.34
CA GLY A 33 -10.54 9.72 -0.39
C GLY A 33 -11.36 10.25 -1.56
N LEU A 34 -11.29 9.61 -2.74
CA LEU A 34 -12.10 9.97 -3.89
C LEU A 34 -13.58 9.70 -3.64
N GLY A 35 -13.93 8.52 -3.11
CA GLY A 35 -15.32 8.20 -2.75
C GLY A 35 -15.89 9.19 -1.73
N GLN A 36 -15.11 9.55 -0.72
CA GLN A 36 -15.49 10.55 0.26
C GLN A 36 -15.63 11.96 -0.33
N PHE A 37 -14.82 12.31 -1.33
CA PHE A 37 -14.89 13.60 -2.01
C PHE A 37 -16.13 13.73 -2.90
N VAL A 38 -16.54 12.65 -3.57
CA VAL A 38 -17.65 12.66 -4.54
C VAL A 38 -19.00 12.50 -3.85
N ASN A 39 -19.15 11.47 -3.01
CA ASN A 39 -20.45 11.06 -2.45
C ASN A 39 -20.44 10.94 -0.92
N GLY A 40 -19.31 11.24 -0.28
CA GLY A 40 -19.15 11.08 1.16
C GLY A 40 -19.69 12.23 1.99
N SER A 41 -19.67 12.03 3.31
CA SER A 41 -20.01 13.05 4.31
C SER A 41 -18.77 13.72 4.91
N GLN A 42 -17.56 13.29 4.51
CA GLN A 42 -16.31 13.85 4.98
C GLN A 42 -16.08 15.25 4.39
N LEU A 43 -15.43 16.13 5.17
CA LEU A 43 -15.06 17.46 4.68
C LEU A 43 -14.16 17.36 3.43
N PRO A 44 -14.43 18.11 2.34
CA PRO A 44 -13.67 18.02 1.09
C PRO A 44 -12.16 18.20 1.29
N THR A 45 -11.75 19.09 2.19
CA THR A 45 -10.33 19.33 2.51
C THR A 45 -9.66 18.08 3.09
N LEU A 46 -10.33 17.32 3.95
CA LEU A 46 -9.79 16.09 4.51
C LEU A 46 -9.66 15.01 3.43
N SER A 47 -10.65 14.93 2.54
CA SER A 47 -10.61 14.01 1.40
C SER A 47 -9.44 14.33 0.45
N LEU A 48 -9.18 15.62 0.20
CA LEU A 48 -8.00 16.06 -0.59
C LEU A 48 -6.68 15.72 0.10
N ILE A 49 -6.55 15.96 1.40
CA ILE A 49 -5.35 15.56 2.17
C ILE A 49 -5.14 14.05 2.06
N GLN A 50 -6.21 13.27 2.15
CA GLN A 50 -6.16 11.82 2.02
C GLN A 50 -5.75 11.37 0.61
N LEU A 51 -6.20 12.07 -0.43
CA LEU A 51 -5.73 11.85 -1.81
C LEU A 51 -4.22 12.11 -1.93
N VAL A 52 -3.72 13.22 -1.37
CA VAL A 52 -2.28 13.57 -1.38
C VAL A 52 -1.45 12.52 -0.63
N MET A 53 -1.91 12.10 0.56
CA MET A 53 -1.24 11.02 1.30
C MET A 53 -1.28 9.70 0.52
N GLY A 54 -2.42 9.36 -0.06
CA GLY A 54 -2.61 8.14 -0.84
C GLY A 54 -1.67 8.08 -2.04
N THR A 55 -1.61 9.14 -2.86
CA THR A 55 -0.70 9.19 -4.02
C THR A 55 0.76 9.14 -3.61
N THR A 56 1.12 9.78 -2.50
CA THR A 56 2.47 9.71 -1.93
C THR A 56 2.83 8.27 -1.54
N LEU A 57 1.93 7.55 -0.88
CA LEU A 57 2.13 6.15 -0.50
C LEU A 57 2.19 5.22 -1.72
N VAL A 58 1.39 5.47 -2.76
CA VAL A 58 1.49 4.75 -4.04
C VAL A 58 2.88 4.94 -4.64
N ALA A 59 3.39 6.17 -4.68
CA ALA A 59 4.72 6.45 -5.20
C ALA A 59 5.81 5.75 -4.38
N ILE A 60 5.78 5.88 -3.04
CA ILE A 60 6.76 5.25 -2.15
C ILE A 60 6.71 3.72 -2.27
N GLY A 61 5.53 3.12 -2.13
CA GLY A 61 5.36 1.67 -2.21
C GLY A 61 5.77 1.12 -3.58
N GLY A 62 5.42 1.84 -4.65
CA GLY A 62 5.80 1.49 -6.02
C GLY A 62 7.31 1.51 -6.21
N LEU A 63 7.97 2.58 -5.78
CA LEU A 63 9.43 2.69 -5.86
C LEU A 63 10.14 1.62 -5.04
N VAL A 64 9.64 1.29 -3.84
CA VAL A 64 10.20 0.20 -3.01
C VAL A 64 10.03 -1.16 -3.69
N VAL A 65 8.93 -1.38 -4.41
CA VAL A 65 8.69 -2.63 -5.15
C VAL A 65 9.58 -2.73 -6.40
N THR A 66 9.78 -1.63 -7.13
CA THR A 66 10.50 -1.65 -8.42
C THR A 66 12.01 -1.44 -8.29
N ASP A 67 12.46 -0.73 -7.26
CA ASP A 67 13.84 -0.25 -7.14
C ASP A 67 14.32 -0.31 -5.67
N SER A 68 14.10 -1.47 -5.04
CA SER A 68 14.36 -1.71 -3.61
C SER A 68 15.81 -1.49 -3.17
N ASP A 69 16.77 -1.59 -4.08
CA ASP A 69 18.21 -1.47 -3.78
C ASP A 69 18.70 -0.02 -3.79
N ARG A 70 17.94 0.90 -4.38
CA ARG A 70 18.26 2.33 -4.44
C ARG A 70 17.65 3.14 -3.30
N LEU A 71 16.63 2.60 -2.66
CA LEU A 71 15.96 3.23 -1.53
C LEU A 71 16.42 2.59 -0.22
N SER A 72 16.98 3.41 0.67
CA SER A 72 17.16 3.02 2.06
C SER A 72 15.80 2.78 2.69
N THR A 73 15.34 1.53 2.72
CA THR A 73 14.21 1.17 3.57
C THR A 73 14.56 1.50 5.02
N PRO A 74 13.57 1.83 5.86
CA PRO A 74 13.82 2.04 7.29
C PRO A 74 14.64 0.88 7.86
N ASP A 75 15.64 1.18 8.69
CA ASP A 75 16.52 0.19 9.30
C ASP A 75 15.76 -0.57 10.41
N LEU A 76 14.81 -1.38 9.97
CA LEU A 76 13.86 -2.14 10.77
C LEU A 76 14.12 -3.62 10.56
N SER A 77 13.84 -4.41 11.59
CA SER A 77 13.87 -5.86 11.48
C SER A 77 12.95 -6.35 10.35
N GLU A 78 13.37 -7.39 9.62
CA GLU A 78 12.59 -8.05 8.57
C GLU A 78 11.16 -8.40 9.01
N ARG A 79 10.99 -8.83 10.26
CA ARG A 79 9.66 -9.14 10.83
C ARG A 79 8.77 -7.92 10.88
N VAL A 80 9.33 -6.76 11.24
CA VAL A 80 8.59 -5.50 11.33
C VAL A 80 8.17 -5.04 9.93
N LEU A 81 9.06 -5.15 8.94
CA LEU A 81 8.72 -4.84 7.54
C LEU A 81 7.58 -5.73 7.03
N LEU A 82 7.62 -7.03 7.31
CA LEU A 82 6.55 -7.96 6.96
C LEU A 82 5.22 -7.56 7.62
N VAL A 83 5.23 -7.26 8.93
CA VAL A 83 4.03 -6.85 9.67
C VAL A 83 3.45 -5.57 9.10
N ILE A 84 4.28 -4.55 8.84
CA ILE A 84 3.81 -3.29 8.26
C ILE A 84 3.22 -3.53 6.86
N GLY A 85 3.87 -4.34 6.03
CA GLY A 85 3.37 -4.69 4.71
C GLY A 85 2.01 -5.40 4.76
N LEU A 86 1.86 -6.39 5.63
CA LEU A 86 0.60 -7.12 5.79
C LEU A 86 -0.52 -6.25 6.34
N VAL A 87 -0.25 -5.48 7.40
CA VAL A 87 -1.25 -4.57 8.00
C VAL A 87 -1.63 -3.48 7.01
N GLY A 88 -0.66 -2.85 6.36
CA GLY A 88 -0.89 -1.83 5.33
C GLY A 88 -1.71 -2.38 4.16
N GLY A 89 -1.39 -3.58 3.69
CA GLY A 89 -2.13 -4.25 2.61
C GLY A 89 -3.58 -4.55 2.99
N LEU A 90 -3.82 -5.09 4.20
CA LEU A 90 -5.18 -5.39 4.68
C LEU A 90 -6.02 -4.12 4.86
N VAL A 91 -5.45 -3.09 5.50
CA VAL A 91 -6.13 -1.79 5.66
C VAL A 91 -6.40 -1.15 4.31
N GLY A 92 -5.41 -1.16 3.41
CA GLY A 92 -5.54 -0.65 2.04
C GLY A 92 -6.68 -1.32 1.28
N LEU A 93 -6.74 -2.66 1.32
CA LEU A 93 -7.80 -3.42 0.66
C LEU A 93 -9.19 -3.05 1.20
N TYR A 94 -9.35 -2.98 2.52
CA TYR A 94 -10.60 -2.54 3.13
C TYR A 94 -11.00 -1.14 2.65
N MET A 95 -10.05 -0.20 2.65
CA MET A 95 -10.30 1.18 2.20
C MET A 95 -10.65 1.26 0.73
N THR A 96 -10.02 0.45 -0.14
CA THR A 96 -10.40 0.34 -1.55
C THR A 96 -11.84 -0.11 -1.69
N LEU A 97 -12.25 -1.16 -0.98
CA LEU A 97 -13.63 -1.66 -1.03
C LEU A 97 -14.62 -0.61 -0.53
N ALA A 98 -14.33 0.04 0.59
CA ALA A 98 -15.17 1.10 1.13
C ALA A 98 -15.26 2.30 0.17
N GLY A 99 -14.14 2.67 -0.47
CA GLY A 99 -14.10 3.72 -1.49
C GLY A 99 -14.94 3.39 -2.72
N ILE A 100 -14.85 2.15 -3.22
CA ILE A 100 -15.70 1.67 -4.32
C ILE A 100 -17.17 1.79 -3.95
N VAL A 101 -17.56 1.33 -2.75
CA VAL A 101 -18.95 1.43 -2.28
C VAL A 101 -19.43 2.89 -2.31
N LEU A 102 -18.63 3.82 -1.78
CA LEU A 102 -18.96 5.25 -1.80
C LEU A 102 -19.09 5.81 -3.21
N LEU A 103 -18.21 5.41 -4.14
CA LEU A 103 -18.25 5.87 -5.54
C LEU A 103 -19.45 5.32 -6.32
N THR A 104 -20.00 4.19 -5.89
CA THR A 104 -21.14 3.53 -6.55
C THR A 104 -22.48 3.78 -5.86
N ALA A 105 -22.47 4.40 -4.67
CA ALA A 105 -23.65 4.82 -3.93
C ALA A 105 -24.18 6.15 -4.47
#